data_AF-A0A960E1U8-F1
#
_entry.id   AF-A0A960E1U8-F1
#
_cell.length_a   1.000
_cell.length_b   1.000
_cell.length_c   1.000
_cell.angle_alpha   90.00
_cell.angle_beta   90.00
_cell.angle_gamma   90.00
#
_symmetry.space_group_name_H-M   'P 1'
#
loop_
_entity.id
_entity.type
_entity.pdbx_description
1 polymer ?
#
loop_
_entity_poly.entity_id
_entity_poly.type
_entity_poly.pdbx_seq_one_letter_code
_entity_poly.pdbx_strand_id
1 'polypeptide(L)'
;MSPGGRRKNSRRRGKKLKPAELWKPVPQLPDPEPISPAVDPTMIVRSLGDPPLHGQGQQATHEIHRVLVRASMLAGALADVADLLAEPDAAGADEEARLAGP
;
A
#
# COMPACT_ATOMS: atom_id res chain seq x y z
N MET A 1 -35.08 46.92 26.00
CA MET A 1 -34.22 45.91 26.65
C MET A 1 -34.80 44.54 26.39
N SER A 2 -34.12 43.71 25.59
CA SER A 2 -34.39 42.26 25.49
C SER A 2 -33.03 41.56 25.51
N PRO A 3 -32.79 40.58 26.41
CA PRO A 3 -31.48 40.01 26.61
C PRO A 3 -31.12 38.99 25.52
N GLY A 4 -29.86 39.02 25.09
CA GLY A 4 -29.32 38.21 24.02
C GLY A 4 -29.34 36.70 24.29
N GLY A 5 -29.89 35.96 23.34
CA GLY A 5 -29.78 34.50 23.27
C GLY A 5 -28.37 34.09 22.83
N ARG A 6 -27.49 33.86 23.81
CA ARG A 6 -26.13 33.33 23.60
C ARG A 6 -26.24 31.89 23.07
N ARG A 7 -26.22 31.72 21.75
CA ARG A 7 -26.17 30.41 21.09
C ARG A 7 -24.92 29.67 21.57
N LYS A 8 -25.13 28.68 22.43
CA LYS A 8 -24.12 27.80 23.00
C LYS A 8 -23.49 27.01 21.86
N ASN A 9 -22.35 27.50 21.37
CA ASN A 9 -21.47 26.80 20.44
C ASN A 9 -20.91 25.57 21.17
N SER A 10 -21.73 24.51 21.23
CA SER A 10 -21.35 23.18 21.67
C SER A 10 -20.49 22.60 20.56
N ARG A 11 -19.23 23.03 20.53
CA ARG A 11 -18.16 22.33 19.83
C ARG A 11 -18.33 20.86 20.20
N ARG A 12 -18.70 20.04 19.22
CA ARG A 12 -18.66 18.58 19.29
C ARG A 12 -17.24 18.23 19.72
N ARG A 13 -17.05 18.11 21.03
CA ARG A 13 -15.81 17.69 21.65
C ARG A 13 -15.76 16.22 21.31
N GLY A 14 -15.14 15.91 20.17
CA GLY A 14 -14.91 14.53 19.74
C GLY A 14 -14.41 13.77 20.94
N LYS A 15 -15.07 12.64 21.25
CA LYS A 15 -14.69 11.78 22.36
C LYS A 15 -13.20 11.49 22.17
N LYS A 16 -12.35 12.04 23.04
CA LYS A 16 -10.91 11.81 22.97
C LYS A 16 -10.73 10.32 23.25
N LEU A 17 -10.35 9.56 22.22
CA LEU A 17 -10.03 8.14 22.38
C LEU A 17 -8.97 8.04 23.47
N LYS A 18 -9.19 7.16 24.43
CA LYS A 18 -8.19 6.94 25.49
C LYS A 18 -6.97 6.32 24.82
N PRO A 19 -5.73 6.67 25.21
CA PRO A 19 -4.53 6.05 24.64
C PRO A 19 -4.57 4.52 24.67
N ALA A 20 -5.17 3.93 25.70
CA ALA A 20 -5.38 2.48 25.81
C ALA A 20 -6.32 1.89 24.74
N GLU A 21 -7.23 2.68 24.16
CA GLU A 21 -8.11 2.23 23.07
C GLU A 21 -7.39 2.19 21.72
N LEU A 22 -6.23 2.85 21.58
CA LEU A 22 -5.41 2.82 20.36
C LEU A 22 -4.61 1.51 20.23
N TRP A 23 -4.31 0.85 21.35
CA TRP A 23 -3.44 -0.32 21.41
C TRP A 23 -4.21 -1.60 21.80
N LYS A 24 -5.45 -1.74 21.34
CA LYS A 24 -6.23 -2.96 21.57
C LYS A 24 -5.48 -4.16 20.97
N PRO A 25 -5.58 -5.36 21.59
CA PRO A 25 -5.04 -6.58 21.02
C PRO A 25 -5.50 -6.72 19.56
N VAL A 26 -4.54 -6.90 18.66
CA VAL A 26 -4.81 -7.05 17.23
C VAL A 26 -5.58 -8.36 17.06
N PRO A 27 -6.75 -8.35 16.39
CA PRO A 27 -7.46 -9.59 16.10
C PRO A 27 -6.58 -10.50 15.24
N GLN A 28 -6.75 -11.82 15.37
CA GLN A 28 -6.02 -12.78 14.53
C GLN A 28 -6.28 -12.45 13.06
N LEU A 29 -5.21 -12.20 12.31
CA LEU A 29 -5.27 -12.00 10.87
C LEU A 29 -5.38 -13.37 10.17
N PRO A 30 -6.01 -13.43 8.99
CA PRO A 30 -5.94 -14.62 8.15
C PRO A 30 -4.49 -14.91 7.76
N ASP A 31 -4.24 -16.15 7.35
CA ASP A 31 -2.95 -16.53 6.81
C ASP A 31 -2.63 -15.68 5.56
N PRO A 32 -1.38 -15.22 5.40
CA PRO A 32 -0.99 -14.39 4.27
C PRO A 32 -1.08 -15.17 2.95
N GLU A 33 -1.52 -14.50 1.90
CA GLU A 33 -1.51 -15.05 0.54
C GLU A 33 -0.08 -15.05 -0.03
N PRO A 34 0.27 -16.01 -0.92
CA PRO A 34 1.56 -16.01 -1.60
C PRO A 34 1.79 -14.75 -2.45
N ILE A 35 3.03 -14.28 -2.46
CA ILE A 35 3.48 -13.06 -3.13
C ILE A 35 4.18 -13.45 -4.44
N SER A 36 3.70 -12.89 -5.55
CA SER A 36 4.41 -12.95 -6.83
C SER A 36 5.35 -11.74 -6.97
N PRO A 37 6.68 -11.95 -7.10
CA PRO A 37 7.61 -10.85 -7.33
C PRO A 37 7.32 -10.12 -8.64
N ALA A 38 7.41 -8.78 -8.61
CA ALA A 38 7.23 -7.99 -9.83
C ALA A 38 8.36 -8.26 -10.83
N VAL A 39 8.00 -8.63 -12.07
CA VAL A 39 8.95 -8.83 -13.18
C VAL A 39 9.76 -7.57 -13.48
N ASP A 40 9.11 -6.40 -13.41
CA ASP A 40 9.76 -5.11 -13.50
C ASP A 40 9.15 -4.13 -12.49
N PRO A 41 9.84 -3.84 -11.37
CA PRO A 41 9.31 -3.02 -10.29
C PRO A 41 9.22 -1.53 -10.62
N THR A 42 9.76 -1.10 -11.77
CA THR A 42 9.75 0.29 -12.20
C THR A 42 8.66 0.60 -13.23
N MET A 43 7.96 -0.42 -13.75
CA MET A 43 6.91 -0.30 -14.77
C MET A 43 5.87 0.77 -14.45
N ILE A 44 5.31 0.75 -13.24
CA ILE A 44 4.27 1.70 -12.82
C ILE A 44 4.81 3.13 -12.78
N VAL A 45 6.03 3.34 -12.26
CA VAL A 45 6.58 4.69 -12.18
C VAL A 45 6.87 5.24 -13.58
N ARG A 46 7.38 4.43 -14.49
CA ARG A 46 7.62 4.84 -15.88
C ARG A 46 6.32 5.20 -16.61
N SER A 47 5.21 4.50 -16.32
CA SER A 47 3.94 4.77 -16.99
C SER A 47 3.31 6.10 -16.57
N LEU A 48 3.68 6.64 -15.40
CA LEU A 48 3.25 7.95 -14.93
C LEU A 48 3.96 9.11 -15.64
N GLY A 49 5.03 8.84 -16.40
CA GLY A 49 5.81 9.86 -17.10
C GLY A 49 6.84 10.56 -16.20
N ASP A 50 7.42 11.64 -16.73
CA ASP A 50 8.46 12.38 -16.01
C ASP A 50 7.87 13.13 -14.79
N PRO A 51 8.53 13.07 -13.62
CA PRO A 51 8.08 13.79 -12.45
C PRO A 51 8.16 15.31 -12.69
N PRO A 52 7.17 16.09 -12.23
CA PRO A 52 7.09 17.53 -12.48
C PRO A 52 8.07 18.31 -11.58
N LEU A 53 9.37 18.07 -11.76
CA LEU A 53 10.46 18.71 -11.03
C LEU A 53 11.27 19.58 -11.98
N HIS A 54 11.22 20.89 -11.77
CA HIS A 54 11.92 21.87 -12.60
C HIS A 54 13.43 21.59 -12.66
N GLY A 55 13.92 21.16 -13.82
CA GLY A 55 15.35 20.91 -14.07
C GLY A 55 15.96 19.66 -13.42
N GLN A 56 15.20 18.93 -12.60
CA GLN A 56 15.71 17.75 -11.85
C GLN A 56 14.92 16.46 -12.13
N GLY A 57 13.98 16.48 -13.08
CA GLY A 57 13.10 15.35 -13.38
C GLY A 57 13.86 14.05 -13.67
N GLN A 58 14.89 14.11 -14.53
CA GLN A 58 15.65 12.92 -14.91
C GLN A 58 16.46 12.33 -13.75
N GLN A 59 17.10 13.17 -12.91
CA GLN A 59 17.84 12.69 -11.75
C GLN A 59 16.89 12.06 -10.72
N ALA A 60 15.73 12.69 -10.49
CA ALA A 60 14.72 12.14 -9.58
C ALA A 60 14.18 10.80 -10.07
N THR A 61 13.85 10.67 -11.35
CA THR A 61 13.43 9.41 -11.97
C THR A 61 14.47 8.31 -11.77
N HIS A 62 15.75 8.62 -12.00
CA HIS A 62 16.85 7.67 -11.82
C HIS A 62 16.94 7.14 -10.39
N GLU A 63 16.91 8.04 -9.39
CA GLU A 63 17.01 7.63 -7.99
C GLU A 63 15.77 6.85 -7.53
N ILE A 64 14.57 7.25 -7.97
CA ILE A 64 13.33 6.51 -7.68
C ILE A 64 13.43 5.08 -8.23
N HIS A 65 13.86 4.91 -9.48
CA HIS A 65 14.05 3.59 -10.07
C HIS A 65 15.07 2.76 -9.28
N ARG A 66 16.19 3.36 -8.90
CA ARG A 66 17.24 2.68 -8.13
C ARG A 66 16.74 2.18 -6.77
N VAL A 67 15.96 3.00 -6.08
CA VAL A 67 15.33 2.62 -4.80
C VAL A 67 14.33 1.50 -5.00
N LEU A 68 13.47 1.59 -6.01
CA LEU A 68 12.46 0.57 -6.30
C LEU A 68 13.05 -0.80 -6.59
N VAL A 69 14.09 -0.87 -7.42
CA VAL A 69 14.78 -2.14 -7.72
C VAL A 69 15.31 -2.78 -6.44
N ARG A 70 16.02 -2.01 -5.60
CA ARG A 70 16.59 -2.53 -4.34
C ARG A 70 15.52 -2.94 -3.34
N ALA A 71 14.47 -2.14 -3.20
CA ALA A 71 13.36 -2.44 -2.31
C ALA A 71 12.63 -3.73 -2.73
N SER A 72 12.45 -3.93 -4.04
CA SER A 72 11.80 -5.12 -4.57
C SER A 72 12.64 -6.38 -4.37
N MET A 73 13.96 -6.29 -4.57
CA MET A 73 14.87 -7.40 -4.25
C MET A 73 14.82 -7.76 -2.77
N LEU A 74 14.82 -6.77 -1.88
CA LEU A 74 14.71 -6.99 -0.44
C LEU A 74 13.37 -7.62 -0.07
N ALA A 75 12.26 -7.12 -0.64
CA ALA A 75 10.93 -7.67 -0.42
C ALA A 75 10.84 -9.13 -0.88
N GLY A 76 11.40 -9.46 -2.05
CA GLY A 76 11.47 -10.84 -2.54
C GLY A 76 12.26 -11.76 -1.62
N ALA A 77 13.42 -11.31 -1.11
CA ALA A 77 14.19 -12.08 -0.15
C ALA A 77 13.46 -12.28 1.19
N LEU A 78 12.70 -11.28 1.66
CA LEU A 78 11.89 -11.41 2.86
C LEU A 78 10.72 -12.37 2.66
N ALA A 79 10.10 -12.36 1.48
CA ALA A 79 9.04 -13.30 1.12
C ALA A 79 9.57 -14.74 1.06
N ASP A 80 10.76 -14.95 0.50
CA ASP A 80 11.43 -16.26 0.47
C ASP A 80 11.72 -16.79 1.89
N VAL A 81 12.28 -15.95 2.77
CA VAL A 81 12.53 -16.31 4.19
C VAL A 81 11.24 -16.65 4.94
N ALA A 82 10.12 -16.05 4.53
CA ALA A 82 8.81 -16.29 5.12
C ALA A 82 8.04 -17.46 4.48
N ASP A 83 8.60 -18.13 3.47
CA ASP A 83 7.91 -19.16 2.67
C ASP A 83 6.62 -18.65 2.02
N LEU A 84 6.65 -17.39 1.56
CA LEU A 84 5.50 -16.67 0.98
C LEU A 84 5.67 -16.38 -0.51
N LEU A 85 6.57 -17.05 -1.22
CA LEU A 85 6.67 -16.87 -2.68
C LEU A 85 5.59 -17.69 -3.39
N ALA A 86 4.93 -17.07 -4.36
CA ALA A 86 4.02 -17.79 -5.25
C ALA A 86 4.82 -18.75 -6.14
N GLU A 87 4.32 -19.97 -6.30
CA GLU A 87 4.85 -20.93 -7.27
C GLU A 87 4.67 -20.39 -8.70
N PRO A 88 5.70 -20.46 -9.56
CA PRO A 88 5.72 -19.81 -10.87
C PRO A 88 4.68 -20.30 -11.88
N ASP A 89 3.86 -21.32 -11.55
CA ASP A 89 2.81 -21.88 -12.41
C ASP A 89 1.36 -21.66 -11.92
N ALA A 90 1.14 -21.01 -10.76
CA ALA A 90 -0.21 -20.86 -10.22
C ALA A 90 -1.00 -19.69 -10.82
N ALA A 91 -0.33 -18.62 -11.28
CA ALA A 91 -1.01 -17.40 -11.75
C ALA A 91 -1.68 -17.54 -13.13
N GLY A 92 -1.25 -18.51 -13.96
CA GLY A 92 -1.83 -18.75 -15.29
C GLY A 92 -3.01 -19.73 -15.30
N ALA A 93 -3.04 -20.68 -14.36
CA ALA A 93 -4.07 -21.72 -14.30
C ALA A 93 -5.45 -21.17 -13.90
N ASP A 94 -5.48 -20.15 -13.04
CA ASP A 94 -6.72 -19.53 -12.53
C ASP A 94 -7.39 -18.59 -13.55
N GLU A 95 -6.66 -18.11 -14.55
CA GLU A 95 -7.18 -17.28 -15.64
C GLU A 95 -7.68 -18.15 -16.80
N GLU A 96 -6.94 -19.22 -17.13
CA GLU A 96 -7.35 -20.19 -18.15
C GLU A 96 -8.61 -20.98 -17.71
N ALA A 97 -8.72 -21.35 -16.44
CA ALA A 97 -9.92 -22.00 -15.88
C ALA A 97 -11.15 -21.06 -15.80
N ARG A 98 -10.96 -19.74 -15.77
CA ARG A 98 -12.06 -18.76 -15.85
C ARG A 98 -12.51 -18.49 -17.29
N LEU A 99 -11.61 -18.64 -18.26
CA LEU A 99 -11.89 -18.51 -19.69
C LEU A 99 -12.48 -19.81 -20.29
N ALA A 100 -12.11 -20.97 -19.73
CA ALA A 100 -12.70 -22.26 -20.03
C ALA A 100 -13.91 -22.53 -19.13
N GLY A 101 -15.00 -21.77 -19.32
CA GLY A 101 -16.30 -22.09 -18.71
C GLY A 101 -16.84 -23.47 -19.17
N PRO A 102 -17.82 -24.05 -18.44
CA PRO A 102 -18.33 -25.40 -18.65
C PRO A 102 -18.94 -25.66 -20.04
#